data_AF-X0UI03-F1
#
_entry.id   AF-X0UI03-F1
#
_cell.length_a   1.000
_cell.length_b   1.000
_cell.length_c   1.000
_cell.angle_alpha   90.00
_cell.angle_beta   90.00
_cell.angle_gamma   90.00
#
_symmetry.space_group_name_H-M   'P 1'
#
loop_
_entity.id
_entity.type
_entity.pdbx_description
1 polymer ?
#
loop_
_entity_poly.entity_id
_entity_poly.type
_entity_poly.pdbx_seq_one_letter_code
_entity_poly.pdbx_strand_id
1 'polypeptide(L)'
;MQRIRAVWKSVVAGIVFEHDTIEWLRRELSRNAQLRQLCGFDVFGGGGAAPPAWVYTRFLKKVLAHLCLVEAMFDALVKDSSQRLPDLGQRLAIDSKALSSFGRPSKKDKEDGRRDLDAGRGTKTYRCPAAVRGVP
;
A
#
# COMPACT_ATOMS: atom_id res chain seq x y z
N MET A 1 10.56 0.14 -18.05
CA MET A 1 10.61 -0.66 -16.80
C MET A 1 11.01 0.15 -15.56
N GLN A 2 12.04 1.02 -15.59
CA GLN A 2 12.59 1.65 -14.38
C GLN A 2 11.63 2.60 -13.61
N ARG A 3 10.76 3.34 -14.31
CA ARG A 3 9.83 4.30 -13.66
C ARG A 3 8.78 3.65 -12.75
N ILE A 4 8.30 2.44 -13.08
CA ILE A 4 7.30 1.72 -12.27
C ILE A 4 7.90 1.28 -10.94
N ARG A 5 9.15 0.78 -10.97
CA ARG A 5 9.89 0.40 -9.76
C ARG A 5 10.12 1.60 -8.84
N ALA A 6 10.39 2.78 -9.39
CA ALA A 6 10.57 3.99 -8.59
C ALA A 6 9.27 4.42 -7.88
N VAL A 7 8.12 4.36 -8.57
CA VAL A 7 6.81 4.62 -7.96
C VAL A 7 6.52 3.60 -6.86
N TRP A 8 6.71 2.30 -7.11
CA TRP A 8 6.53 1.25 -6.10
C TRP A 8 7.40 1.49 -4.87
N LYS A 9 8.70 1.73 -5.04
CA LYS A 9 9.62 2.05 -3.95
C LYS A 9 9.17 3.27 -3.16
N SER A 10 8.65 4.30 -3.84
CA SER A 10 8.16 5.50 -3.16
C SER A 10 6.88 5.28 -2.36
N VAL A 11 6.00 4.37 -2.80
CA VAL A 11 4.82 3.96 -2.03
C VAL A 11 5.26 3.20 -0.78
N VAL A 12 6.19 2.25 -0.92
CA VAL A 12 6.74 1.51 0.23
C VAL A 12 7.43 2.46 1.21
N ALA A 13 8.23 3.40 0.71
CA ALA A 13 8.86 4.43 1.54
C ALA A 13 7.81 5.30 2.26
N GLY A 14 6.72 5.66 1.58
CA GLY A 14 5.61 6.39 2.20
C GLY A 14 4.95 5.64 3.35
N ILE A 15 4.86 4.31 3.27
CA ILE A 15 4.35 3.47 4.37
C ILE A 15 5.37 3.41 5.52
N VAL A 16 6.65 3.15 5.21
CA VAL A 16 7.73 3.01 6.20
C VAL A 16 7.99 4.31 6.97
N PHE A 17 7.87 5.46 6.30
CA PHE A 17 8.05 6.78 6.91
C PHE A 17 6.73 7.42 7.36
N GLU A 18 5.64 6.65 7.43
CA GLU A 18 4.35 7.07 7.99
C GLU A 18 3.78 8.34 7.34
N HIS A 19 3.75 8.39 6.01
CA HIS A 19 3.16 9.49 5.27
C HIS A 19 1.66 9.26 5.09
N ASP A 20 0.86 10.06 5.78
CA ASP A 20 -0.61 9.92 5.82
C ASP A 20 -1.29 10.01 4.44
N THR A 21 -0.67 10.70 3.48
CA THR A 21 -1.26 10.96 2.15
C THR A 21 -0.23 10.95 1.03
N ILE A 22 -0.70 10.72 -0.19
CA ILE A 22 0.10 10.83 -1.42
C ILE A 22 0.63 12.26 -1.60
N GLU A 23 -0.16 13.27 -1.24
CA GLU A 23 0.23 14.68 -1.31
C GLU A 23 1.40 14.97 -0.37
N TRP A 24 1.40 14.40 0.83
CA TRP A 24 2.51 14.50 1.77
C TRP A 24 3.75 13.82 1.19
N LEU A 25 3.64 12.56 0.73
CA LEU A 25 4.75 11.83 0.08
C LEU A 25 5.33 12.62 -1.10
N ARG A 26 4.48 13.23 -1.94
CA ARG A 26 4.94 14.03 -3.08
C ARG A 26 5.70 15.28 -2.65
N ARG A 27 5.24 15.98 -1.60
CA ARG A 27 5.96 17.12 -1.03
C ARG A 27 7.31 16.67 -0.45
N GLU A 28 7.35 15.51 0.20
CA GLU A 28 8.59 14.91 0.71
C GLU A 28 9.58 14.62 -0.42
N LEU A 29 9.11 13.95 -1.47
CA LEU A 29 9.93 13.65 -2.65
C LEU A 29 10.41 14.92 -3.36
N SER A 30 9.63 16.00 -3.36
CA SER A 30 10.06 17.27 -3.95
C SER A 30 11.18 17.94 -3.13
N ARG A 31 11.19 17.81 -1.80
CA ARG A 31 12.17 18.47 -0.92
C ARG A 31 13.39 17.61 -0.57
N ASN A 32 13.27 16.29 -0.62
CA ASN A 32 14.28 15.36 -0.12
C ASN A 32 14.99 14.60 -1.26
N ALA A 33 16.19 15.05 -1.61
CA ALA A 33 17.02 14.45 -2.66
C ALA A 33 17.48 13.02 -2.33
N GLN A 34 17.71 12.70 -1.06
CA GLN A 34 18.11 11.35 -0.63
C GLN A 34 16.95 10.37 -0.77
N LEU A 35 15.73 10.78 -0.40
CA LEU A 35 14.54 9.97 -0.61
C LEU A 35 14.32 9.69 -2.11
N ARG A 36 14.55 10.69 -2.97
CA ARG A 36 14.52 10.50 -4.43
C ARG A 36 15.54 9.47 -4.89
N GLN A 37 16.77 9.56 -4.41
CA GLN A 37 17.84 8.60 -4.73
C GLN A 37 17.47 7.17 -4.30
N LEU A 38 16.97 6.98 -3.07
CA LEU A 38 16.54 5.67 -2.56
C LEU A 38 15.42 5.06 -3.41
N CYS A 39 14.45 5.89 -3.81
CA CYS A 39 13.36 5.47 -4.69
C CYS A 39 13.83 5.22 -6.14
N GLY A 40 14.95 5.82 -6.56
CA GLY A 40 15.44 5.78 -7.94
C GLY A 40 14.80 6.83 -8.85
N PHE A 41 14.40 7.98 -8.30
CA PHE A 41 14.04 9.18 -9.05
C PHE A 41 15.27 10.03 -9.37
N ASP A 42 15.10 10.96 -10.30
CA ASP A 42 16.13 11.94 -10.61
C ASP A 42 16.41 12.84 -9.39
N VAL A 43 17.67 12.83 -8.94
CA VAL A 43 18.13 13.58 -7.77
C VAL A 43 18.15 15.08 -8.08
N PHE A 44 18.46 15.46 -9.33
CA PHE A 44 18.61 16.84 -9.78
C PHE A 44 17.32 17.46 -10.34
N GLY A 45 16.28 16.66 -10.56
CA GLY A 45 14.99 17.13 -11.11
C GLY A 45 14.16 18.03 -10.19
N GLY A 46 14.69 18.43 -9.02
CA GLY A 46 14.06 19.38 -8.10
C GLY A 46 12.62 19.03 -7.75
N GLY A 47 11.73 20.04 -7.71
CA GLY A 47 10.31 19.85 -7.45
C GLY A 47 9.56 19.04 -8.53
N GLY A 48 10.12 18.91 -9.73
CA GLY A 48 9.55 18.17 -10.85
C GLY A 48 9.92 16.68 -10.89
N ALA A 49 10.84 16.24 -10.04
CA ALA A 49 11.26 14.84 -9.98
C ALA A 49 10.18 13.91 -9.36
N ALA A 50 9.29 14.46 -8.54
CA ALA A 50 8.18 13.72 -7.95
C ALA A 50 7.06 13.51 -9.00
N PRO A 51 6.56 12.28 -9.19
CA PRO A 51 5.43 12.03 -10.08
C PRO A 51 4.19 12.85 -9.67
N PRO A 52 3.33 13.24 -10.62
CA PRO A 52 2.07 13.90 -10.30
C PRO A 52 1.09 12.95 -9.59
N ALA A 53 0.15 13.47 -8.81
CA ALA A 53 -0.76 12.67 -7.98
C ALA A 53 -1.53 11.60 -8.78
N TRP A 54 -1.96 11.92 -10.00
CA TRP A 54 -2.70 10.99 -10.85
C TRP A 54 -1.90 9.72 -11.21
N VAL A 55 -0.56 9.77 -11.19
CA VAL A 55 0.28 8.58 -11.38
C VAL A 55 0.10 7.62 -10.21
N TYR A 56 0.13 8.13 -8.98
CA TYR A 56 -0.10 7.34 -7.77
C TYR A 56 -1.50 6.75 -7.73
N THR A 57 -2.53 7.55 -8.01
CA THR A 57 -3.92 7.07 -8.06
C THR A 57 -4.08 5.91 -9.05
N ARG A 58 -3.56 6.05 -10.27
CA ARG A 58 -3.63 5.00 -11.29
C ARG A 58 -2.82 3.78 -10.91
N PHE A 59 -1.63 4.00 -10.35
CA PHE A 59 -0.73 2.93 -9.93
C PHE A 59 -1.36 2.09 -8.80
N LEU A 60 -1.81 2.74 -7.73
CA LEU A 60 -2.46 2.06 -6.61
C LEU A 60 -3.73 1.32 -7.04
N LYS A 61 -4.55 1.92 -7.92
CA LYS A 61 -5.71 1.23 -8.49
C LYS A 61 -5.32 -0.08 -9.20
N LYS A 62 -4.18 -0.09 -9.91
CA LYS A 62 -3.67 -1.29 -10.58
C LYS A 62 -3.11 -2.30 -9.58
N VAL A 63 -2.35 -1.86 -8.58
CA VAL A 63 -1.82 -2.73 -7.52
C VAL A 63 -2.96 -3.42 -6.77
N LEU A 64 -3.98 -2.67 -6.34
CA LEU A 64 -5.13 -3.19 -5.60
C LEU A 64 -5.97 -4.16 -6.44
N ALA A 65 -6.04 -3.97 -7.76
CA ALA A 65 -6.69 -4.94 -8.65
C ALA A 65 -5.96 -6.30 -8.72
N HIS A 66 -4.69 -6.35 -8.28
CA HIS A 66 -3.86 -7.55 -8.22
C HIS A 66 -3.47 -7.90 -6.78
N LEU A 67 -4.35 -7.61 -5.81
CA LEU A 67 -4.07 -7.81 -4.39
C LEU A 67 -3.59 -9.23 -4.07
N CYS A 68 -4.14 -10.25 -4.72
CA CYS A 68 -3.77 -11.64 -4.48
C CYS A 68 -2.31 -11.96 -4.89
N LEU A 69 -1.76 -11.24 -5.88
CA LEU A 69 -0.33 -11.31 -6.19
C LEU A 69 0.52 -10.60 -5.12
N VAL A 70 0.03 -9.49 -4.58
CA VAL A 70 0.70 -8.76 -3.50
C VAL A 70 0.73 -9.59 -2.22
N GLU A 71 -0.36 -10.28 -1.89
CA GLU A 71 -0.45 -11.23 -0.77
C GLU A 71 0.54 -12.39 -0.97
N ALA A 72 0.56 -13.01 -2.15
CA ALA A 72 1.52 -14.08 -2.44
C ALA A 72 2.98 -13.61 -2.34
N MET A 73 3.29 -12.38 -2.75
CA MET A 73 4.61 -11.78 -2.56
C MET A 73 4.94 -11.59 -1.07
N PHE A 74 3.96 -11.16 -0.28
CA PHE A 74 4.12 -11.00 1.16
C PHE A 74 4.36 -12.34 1.85
N ASP A 75 3.57 -13.37 1.53
CA ASP A 75 3.72 -14.72 2.09
C ASP A 75 5.09 -15.32 1.75
N ALA A 76 5.56 -15.11 0.51
CA ALA A 76 6.91 -15.52 0.10
C ALA A 76 7.99 -14.81 0.94
N LEU A 77 7.85 -13.51 1.18
CA LEU A 77 8.80 -12.74 2.00
C LEU A 77 8.78 -13.20 3.47
N VAL A 78 7.62 -13.49 4.04
CA VAL A 78 7.50 -14.03 5.40
C VAL A 78 8.18 -15.40 5.50
N LYS A 79 7.97 -16.27 4.51
CA LYS A 79 8.62 -17.59 4.43
C LYS A 79 10.14 -17.48 4.35
N ASP A 80 10.66 -16.60 3.50
CA ASP A 80 12.10 -16.39 3.37
C ASP A 80 12.70 -15.81 4.65
N SER A 81 11.94 -14.94 5.33
CA SER A 81 12.35 -14.33 6.59
C SER A 81 12.37 -15.35 7.72
N SER A 82 11.38 -16.24 7.83
CA SER A 82 11.33 -17.26 8.89
C SER A 82 12.43 -18.33 8.77
N GLN A 83 12.90 -18.59 7.55
CA GLN A 83 14.08 -19.45 7.35
C GLN A 83 15.37 -18.80 7.88
N ARG A 84 15.48 -17.48 7.79
CA ARG A 84 16.67 -16.72 8.24
C ARG A 84 16.60 -16.34 9.71
N LEU A 85 15.39 -16.20 10.25
CA LEU A 85 15.08 -15.78 11.61
C LEU A 85 14.12 -16.82 12.21
N PRO A 86 14.63 -17.94 12.75
CA PRO A 86 13.79 -19.04 13.23
C PRO A 86 12.90 -18.66 14.44
N ASP A 87 13.18 -17.52 15.08
CA ASP A 87 12.40 -16.90 16.14
C ASP A 87 11.33 -15.91 15.66
N LEU A 88 11.29 -15.60 14.37
CA LEU A 88 10.30 -14.70 13.77
C LEU A 88 8.88 -15.21 14.03
N GLY A 89 8.07 -14.39 14.71
CA GLY A 89 6.68 -14.71 15.01
C GLY A 89 6.46 -15.63 16.22
N GLN A 90 7.51 -16.10 16.90
CA GLN A 90 7.37 -16.89 18.14
C GLN A 90 6.71 -16.09 19.28
N ARG A 91 6.93 -14.77 19.30
CA ARG A 91 6.27 -13.84 20.22
C ARG A 91 5.50 -12.81 19.40
N LEU A 92 4.22 -13.10 19.13
CA LEU A 92 3.30 -12.15 18.53
C LEU A 92 2.98 -11.03 19.53
N ALA A 93 3.49 -9.83 19.29
CA ALA A 93 2.98 -8.63 19.94
C ALA A 93 1.61 -8.30 19.30
N ILE A 94 0.54 -8.88 19.84
CA ILE A 94 -0.82 -8.47 19.47
C ILE A 94 -1.16 -7.22 20.30
N ASP A 95 -0.98 -6.04 19.72
CA ASP A 95 -1.72 -4.85 20.15
C ASP A 95 -2.83 -4.55 19.14
N SER A 96 -3.82 -5.43 19.09
CA SER A 96 -5.06 -5.16 18.38
C SER A 96 -6.06 -4.59 19.38
N LYS A 97 -5.89 -3.33 19.79
CA LYS A 97 -6.93 -2.63 20.54
C LYS A 97 -8.16 -2.53 19.63
N ALA A 98 -9.26 -3.16 20.05
CA ALA A 98 -10.53 -3.05 19.34
C ALA A 98 -10.94 -1.57 19.26
N LEU A 99 -10.85 -0.97 18.08
CA LEU A 99 -11.37 0.37 17.85
C LEU A 99 -12.90 0.28 17.77
N SER A 100 -13.59 0.87 18.75
CA SER A 100 -15.04 1.01 18.70
C SER A 100 -15.42 2.00 17.59
N SER A 101 -15.84 1.48 16.44
CA SER A 101 -16.41 2.33 15.40
C SER A 101 -17.79 2.80 15.84
N PHE A 102 -17.92 4.04 16.32
CA PHE A 102 -19.21 4.69 16.63
C PHE A 102 -19.97 5.15 15.36
N GLY A 103 -19.75 4.49 14.21
CA GLY A 103 -20.38 4.83 12.94
C GLY A 103 -21.84 4.39 12.89
N ARG A 104 -22.75 5.31 12.57
CA ARG A 104 -24.15 4.97 12.27
C ARG A 104 -24.23 4.27 10.90
N PRO A 105 -24.95 3.12 10.78
CA PRO A 105 -25.13 2.45 9.51
C PRO A 105 -25.90 3.35 8.52
N SER A 106 -25.37 3.48 7.30
CA SER A 106 -26.03 4.19 6.19
C SER A 106 -26.96 3.23 5.45
N LYS A 107 -28.13 3.71 5.03
CA LYS A 107 -29.11 2.94 4.21
C LYS A 107 -28.82 3.00 2.70
N LYS A 108 -27.67 3.55 2.28
CA LYS A 108 -27.33 3.75 0.86
C LYS A 108 -26.30 2.70 0.41
N ASP A 109 -26.70 1.85 -0.53
CA ASP A 109 -25.89 0.74 -1.08
C ASP A 109 -25.00 1.13 -2.27
N LYS A 110 -25.01 2.40 -2.71
CA LYS A 110 -24.18 2.82 -3.85
C LYS A 110 -22.72 2.99 -3.43
N GLU A 111 -21.85 2.29 -4.15
CA GLU A 111 -20.39 2.34 -4.01
C GLU A 111 -19.88 3.72 -4.46
N ASP A 112 -19.44 4.54 -3.50
CA ASP A 112 -18.87 5.87 -3.75
C ASP A 112 -17.33 5.85 -3.85
N GLY A 113 -16.72 4.66 -3.70
CA GLY A 113 -15.27 4.45 -3.65
C GLY A 113 -14.60 5.03 -2.40
N ARG A 114 -15.38 5.53 -1.43
CA ARG A 114 -14.90 6.12 -0.17
C ARG A 114 -15.26 5.28 1.06
N ARG A 115 -16.00 4.19 0.87
CA ARG A 115 -16.46 3.28 1.94
C ARG A 115 -15.87 1.90 1.79
N ASP A 116 -15.38 1.35 2.90
CA ASP A 116 -15.11 -0.07 3.06
C ASP A 116 -16.45 -0.79 3.24
N LEU A 117 -16.96 -1.42 2.18
CA LEU A 117 -18.23 -2.16 2.21
C LEU A 117 -18.05 -3.62 2.69
N ASP A 118 -16.81 -4.07 2.89
CA ASP A 118 -16.45 -5.41 3.36
C ASP A 118 -16.20 -5.50 4.88
N ALA A 119 -16.28 -4.36 5.59
CA ALA A 119 -16.11 -4.27 7.03
C ALA A 119 -17.31 -4.88 7.79
N GLY A 120 -17.33 -6.21 7.90
CA GLY A 120 -18.12 -6.91 8.91
C GLY A 120 -17.58 -6.62 10.31
N ARG A 121 -18.47 -6.38 11.29
CA ARG A 121 -18.07 -6.21 12.70
C ARG A 121 -17.21 -7.41 13.14
N GLY A 122 -15.94 -7.12 13.44
CA GLY A 122 -15.02 -8.03 14.15
C GLY A 122 -14.20 -9.02 13.30
N THR A 123 -14.40 -9.13 11.99
CA THR A 123 -13.58 -10.04 11.16
C THR A 123 -13.10 -9.33 9.90
N LYS A 124 -11.80 -9.00 9.84
CA LYS A 124 -11.15 -8.58 8.59
C LYS A 124 -11.04 -9.82 7.69
N THR A 125 -12.00 -9.98 6.80
CA THR A 125 -11.95 -11.01 5.75
C THR A 125 -11.33 -10.38 4.52
N TYR A 126 -10.06 -10.65 4.27
CA TYR A 126 -9.43 -10.31 3.00
C TYR A 126 -10.02 -11.25 1.95
N ARG A 127 -10.91 -10.72 1.11
CA ARG A 127 -11.39 -11.43 -0.08
C ARG A 127 -10.50 -11.00 -1.25
N CYS A 128 -9.75 -11.95 -1.79
CA CYS A 128 -9.17 -11.81 -3.12
C CYS A 128 -10.31 -11.39 -4.07
N PRO A 129 -10.26 -10.18 -4.66
CA PRO A 129 -11.26 -9.79 -5.64
C PRO A 129 -11.24 -10.84 -6.75
N ALA A 130 -12.39 -11.42 -7.09
CA ALA A 130 -12.48 -12.46 -8.10
C ALA A 130 -11.72 -12.02 -9.35
N ALA A 131 -10.63 -12.73 -9.65
CA ALA A 131 -9.73 -12.39 -10.72
C ALA A 131 -10.51 -12.27 -12.03
N VAL A 132 -10.23 -11.18 -12.76
CA VAL A 132 -10.60 -11.02 -14.16
C VAL A 132 -10.10 -12.27 -14.88
N ARG A 133 -11.02 -13.11 -15.36
CA ARG A 133 -10.69 -14.23 -16.24
C ARG A 133 -10.02 -13.64 -17.48
N GLY A 134 -8.83 -14.13 -17.78
CA GLY A 134 -8.16 -13.88 -19.04
C GLY A 134 -6.99 -12.91 -18.94
N VAL A 135 -5.80 -13.46 -18.67
CA VAL A 135 -4.56 -13.09 -19.34
C VAL A 135 -3.79 -14.41 -19.55
N PRO A 136 -3.20 -14.66 -20.74
CA PRO A 136 -2.55 -15.92 -21.12
C PRO A 136 -1.39 -16.36 -20.21
#